data_AF-A0A518DC49-F1
#
_entry.id   AF-A0A518DC49-F1
#
_cell.length_a   1.000
_cell.length_b   1.000
_cell.length_c   1.000
_cell.angle_alpha   90.00
_cell.angle_beta   90.00
_cell.angle_gamma   90.00
#
_symmetry.space_group_name_H-M   'P 1'
#
loop_
_entity.id
_entity.type
_entity.pdbx_description
1 polymer ?
#
loop_
_entity_poly.entity_id
_entity_poly.type
_entity_poly.pdbx_seq_one_letter_code
_entity_poly.pdbx_strand_id
1 'polypeptide(L)' 'MRQIDELYTRWPFYGSRRLADELGVNRKRLQRLMGLMGIEAVYPKRSTTRRAAGHQVYPYLLRNVEVGVD' A
#
# COMPACT_ATOMS: atom_id res chain seq x y z
N MET A 1 8.19 -18.60 -1.16
CA MET A 1 8.43 -17.20 -1.56
C MET A 1 9.30 -17.07 -2.82
N ARG A 2 9.93 -18.16 -3.31
CA ARG A 2 10.78 -18.18 -4.53
C ARG A 2 10.15 -17.52 -5.77
N GLN A 3 8.90 -17.82 -6.11
CA GLN A 3 8.24 -17.20 -7.27
C GLN A 3 8.06 -15.69 -7.13
N ILE A 4 7.82 -15.17 -5.91
CA ILE A 4 7.71 -13.73 -5.65
C ILE A 4 9.08 -13.08 -5.87
N ASP A 5 10.13 -13.73 -5.36
CA ASP A 5 11.53 -13.28 -5.48
C ASP A 5 12.00 -13.25 -6.95
N GLU A 6 11.73 -14.31 -7.71
CA GLU A 6 12.04 -14.40 -9.14
C GLU A 6 11.33 -13.29 -9.94
N LEU A 7 10.03 -13.08 -9.69
CA LEU A 7 9.26 -12.04 -10.37
C LEU A 7 9.69 -10.63 -9.96
N TYR A 8 9.98 -10.41 -8.68
CA TYR A 8 10.46 -9.12 -8.18
C TYR A 8 11.84 -8.77 -8.75
N THR A 9 12.75 -9.74 -8.81
CA THR A 9 14.08 -9.57 -9.40
C THR A 9 13.99 -9.24 -10.90
N ARG A 10 13.07 -9.88 -11.61
CA ARG A 10 12.83 -9.62 -13.04
C ARG A 10 12.12 -8.28 -13.27
N TRP A 11 11.15 -7.94 -12.43
CA TRP A 11 10.26 -6.78 -12.59
C TRP A 11 10.11 -6.03 -11.25
N PRO A 12 11.11 -5.25 -10.81
CA PRO A 12 11.10 -4.62 -9.49
C PRO A 12 9.99 -3.58 -9.29
N PHE A 13 9.35 -3.12 -10.38
CA PHE A 13 8.21 -2.21 -10.34
C PHE A 13 6.87 -2.93 -10.14
N TYR A 14 6.84 -4.26 -10.13
CA TYR A 14 5.61 -5.03 -9.87
C TYR A 14 5.26 -5.01 -8.38
N GLY A 15 4.18 -4.31 -8.06
CA GLY A 15 3.59 -4.31 -6.72
C GLY A 15 2.71 -5.52 -6.45
N SER A 16 2.27 -5.64 -5.20
CA SER A 16 1.35 -6.70 -4.74
C SER A 16 0.13 -6.96 -5.64
N ARG A 17 -0.37 -5.95 -6.35
CA ARG A 17 -1.49 -6.09 -7.29
C ARG A 17 -1.06 -6.85 -8.55
N ARG A 18 0.02 -6.44 -9.21
CA ARG A 18 0.49 -7.10 -10.44
C ARG A 18 1.02 -8.50 -10.15
N LEU A 19 1.78 -8.68 -9.07
CA LEU A 19 2.26 -10.00 -8.65
C LEU A 19 1.11 -10.96 -8.30
N ALA A 20 0.01 -10.45 -7.74
CA ALA A 20 -1.17 -11.26 -7.48
C ALA A 20 -1.81 -11.78 -8.77
N ASP A 21 -1.89 -10.92 -9.80
CA ASP A 21 -2.41 -11.29 -11.12
C ASP A 21 -1.49 -12.32 -11.81
N GLU A 22 -0.18 -12.07 -11.86
CA GLU A 22 0.80 -12.96 -12.50
C GLU A 22 0.89 -14.35 -11.85
N LEU A 23 0.71 -14.42 -10.52
CA LEU A 23 0.79 -15.66 -9.75
C LEU A 23 -0.57 -16.31 -9.50
N GLY A 24 -1.69 -15.68 -9.91
CA GLY A 24 -3.04 -16.19 -9.69
C GLY A 24 -3.41 -16.36 -8.21
N VAL A 25 -2.93 -15.48 -7.33
CA VAL A 25 -3.09 -15.59 -5.86
C VAL A 25 -3.66 -14.32 -5.26
N ASN A 26 -4.31 -14.43 -4.10
CA ASN A 26 -4.93 -13.29 -3.44
C ASN A 26 -3.91 -12.16 -3.11
N ARG A 27 -4.25 -10.92 -3.48
CA ARG A 27 -3.46 -9.72 -3.19
C ARG A 27 -3.11 -9.55 -1.71
N LYS A 28 -4.01 -9.85 -0.77
CA LYS A 28 -3.74 -9.74 0.68
C LYS A 28 -2.62 -10.69 1.12
N ARG A 29 -2.57 -11.89 0.53
CA ARG A 29 -1.49 -12.86 0.75
C ARG A 29 -0.18 -12.31 0.22
N LEU A 30 -0.18 -11.75 -0.99
CA LEU A 30 1.01 -11.12 -1.57
C LEU A 30 1.52 -9.96 -0.72
N GLN A 31 0.66 -9.06 -0.28
CA GLN A 31 1.03 -7.95 0.60
C GLN A 31 1.73 -8.44 1.87
N ARG A 32 1.18 -9.47 2.53
CA ARG A 32 1.80 -10.06 3.72
C ARG A 32 3.18 -10.65 3.42
N LEU A 33 3.29 -11.45 2.35
CA LEU A 33 4.54 -12.12 2.00
C LEU A 33 5.63 -11.14 1.57
N MET A 34 5.30 -10.14 0.76
CA MET A 34 6.23 -9.07 0.39
C MET A 34 6.72 -8.30 1.63
N GLY A 35 5.82 -8.02 2.59
CA GLY A 35 6.18 -7.40 3.86
C GLY A 35 7.13 -8.25 4.69
N LEU A 36 6.91 -9.57 4.78
CA LEU A 36 7.82 -10.50 5.45
C LEU A 36 9.19 -10.59 4.77
N MET A 37 9.24 -10.42 3.45
CA MET A 37 10.48 -10.38 2.67
C MET A 37 11.19 -9.03 2.71
N GLY A 38 10.56 -7.98 3.23
CA GLY A 38 11.11 -6.62 3.23
C GLY A 38 11.21 -5.99 1.84
N ILE A 39 10.39 -6.44 0.88
CA ILE A 39 10.41 -5.93 -0.50
C ILE A 39 9.15 -5.10 -0.79
N GLU A 40 9.32 -4.05 -1.58
CA GLU A 40 8.23 -3.23 -2.11
C GLU A 40 8.49 -2.84 -3.55
N ALA A 41 7.44 -2.52 -4.30
CA ALA A 41 7.60 -2.15 -5.69
C ALA A 41 8.27 -0.78 -5.87
N VAL A 42 9.25 -0.76 -6.76
CA VAL A 42 10.06 0.42 -7.09
C VAL A 42 9.37 1.23 -8.18
N TYR A 43 8.58 2.23 -7.77
CA TYR A 43 7.99 3.22 -8.68
C TYR A 43 7.70 4.55 -7.94
N PRO A 44 7.58 5.68 -8.66
CA PRO A 44 7.17 6.95 -8.06
C PRO A 44 5.78 6.85 -7.42
N LYS A 45 5.72 6.90 -6.09
CA LYS A 45 4.44 6.90 -5.37
C LYS A 45 3.73 8.23 -5.62
N ARG A 46 2.40 8.18 -5.83
CA ARG A 46 1.59 9.41 -5.90
C ARG A 46 1.80 10.20 -4.61
N SER A 47 2.05 11.50 -4.73
CA SER A 47 2.17 12.40 -3.58
C SER A 47 0.77 12.70 -3.02
N THR A 48 0.15 11.72 -2.36
CA THR A 48 -1.20 11.85 -1.80
C THR A 48 -1.27 12.82 -0.61
N THR A 49 -0.12 13.16 -0.04
CA THR A 49 0.00 14.15 1.05
C THR A 49 -0.06 15.58 0.54
N ARG A 50 0.34 15.84 -0.72
CA ARG A 50 0.25 17.18 -1.30
C ARG A 50 -1.18 17.47 -1.70
N ARG A 51 -1.73 18.54 -1.12
CA ARG A 51 -3.04 19.08 -1.47
C ARG A 51 -2.96 19.76 -2.84
N ALA A 52 -3.99 19.58 -3.66
CA ALA A 52 -4.17 20.41 -4.85
C ALA A 52 -4.49 21.85 -4.43
N ALA A 53 -4.12 22.82 -5.27
CA ALA A 53 -4.45 24.22 -5.03
C ALA A 53 -5.97 24.38 -4.88
N GLY A 54 -6.42 25.08 -3.83
CA GLY A 54 -7.84 25.29 -3.52
C GLY A 54 -8.50 24.22 -2.63
N HIS A 55 -7.83 23.14 -2.24
CA HIS A 55 -8.41 22.15 -1.32
C HIS A 55 -8.38 22.63 0.15
N GLN A 56 -9.56 22.93 0.69
CA GLN A 56 -9.73 23.34 2.10
C GLN A 56 -9.32 22.23 3.08
N VAL A 57 -8.68 22.63 4.18
CA VAL A 57 -8.36 21.74 5.31
C VAL A 57 -9.58 21.65 6.20
N TYR A 58 -10.25 20.51 6.22
CA TYR A 58 -11.29 20.24 7.22
C TYR A 58 -10.64 19.70 8.50
N PRO A 59 -10.85 20.34 9.66
CA PRO A 59 -10.35 19.84 10.93
C PRO A 59 -11.06 18.52 11.27
N TYR A 60 -10.34 17.61 11.93
CA TYR A 60 -10.94 16.39 12.47
C TYR A 60 -11.79 16.75 13.69
N LEU A 61 -13.11 16.78 13.52
CA LEU A 61 -14.05 17.29 14.53
C LEU A 61 -14.10 16.46 15.81
N LEU A 62 -13.69 15.18 15.74
CA LEU A 62 -13.66 14.28 16.90
C LEU A 62 -12.36 14.35 17.70
N ARG A 63 -11.41 15.23 17.34
CA ARG A 63 -10.09 15.29 17.98
C ARG A 63 -10.15 15.56 19.50
N ASN A 64 -11.19 16.26 19.96
CA ASN A 64 -11.37 16.65 21.36
C ASN A 64 -12.77 16.30 21.89
N VAL A 65 -13.43 15.31 21.28
CA VAL A 65 -14.73 14.84 21.76
C VAL A 65 -14.49 13.70 22.74
N GLU A 66 -14.96 13.84 23.97
CA GLU A 66 -14.95 12.76 24.95
C GLU A 66 -15.81 11.60 24.43
N VAL A 67 -15.24 10.40 24.42
CA VAL A 67 -15.98 9.20 24.03
C VAL A 67 -16.80 8.77 25.23
N GLY A 68 -18.11 8.98 25.18
CA GLY A 68 -19.05 8.41 26.14
C GLY A 68 -18.98 6.89 26.07
N VAL A 69 -18.81 6.24 27.22
CA VAL A 69 -18.94 4.80 27.39
C VAL A 69 -20.24 4.60 28.16
N ASP A 70 -21.27 4.05 27.50
CA ASP A 70 -22.50 3.58 28.14
C ASP A 70 -22.29 2.23 28.81
#